data_AF-A0A968Q1U1-F1
#
_entry.id   AF-A0A968Q1U1-F1
#
_cell.length_a   1.000
_cell.length_b   1.000
_cell.length_c   1.000
_cell.angle_alpha   90.00
_cell.angle_beta   90.00
_cell.angle_gamma   90.00
#
_symmetry.space_group_name_H-M   'P 1'
#
loop_
_entity.id
_entity.type
_entity.pdbx_description
1 polymer ?
#
loop_
_entity_poly.entity_id
_entity_poly.type
_entity_poly.pdbx_seq_one_letter_code
_entity_poly.pdbx_strand_id
1 'polypeptide(L)' 'MSTLTILCVDDERNVLLTLRTQLSRHFPDYIVEIAESAAEALELVDELRGKGWRCPW' A
#
# COMPACT_ATOMS: atom_id res chain seq x y z
N MET A 1 -16.34 3.00 7.52
CA MET A 1 -16.04 1.96 6.52
C MET A 1 -14.55 1.67 6.60
N SER A 2 -14.15 0.44 6.84
CA SER A 2 -12.74 0.04 6.88
C SER A 2 -12.29 -0.31 5.45
N THR A 3 -11.66 0.64 4.77
CA THR A 3 -11.04 0.44 3.46
C THR A 3 -9.82 -0.46 3.61
N LEU A 4 -9.74 -1.53 2.82
CA LEU A 4 -8.60 -2.44 2.79
C LEU A 4 -7.50 -1.82 1.91
N THR A 5 -6.25 -1.91 2.34
CA THR A 5 -5.09 -1.37 1.62
C THR A 5 -4.14 -2.50 1.25
N ILE A 6 -3.50 -2.38 0.10
CA ILE A 6 -2.36 -3.18 -0.38
C ILE A 6 -1.12 -2.27 -0.37
N LEU A 7 -0.02 -2.70 0.25
CA LEU A 7 1.20 -1.93 0.46
C LEU A 7 2.32 -2.76 -0.13
N CYS A 8 2.89 -2.28 -1.22
CA CYS A 8 4.03 -2.93 -1.85
C CYS A 8 5.32 -2.28 -1.35
N VAL A 9 6.27 -3.08 -0.86
CA VAL A 9 7.55 -2.61 -0.33
C VAL A 9 8.68 -3.29 -1.09
N ASP A 10 9.48 -2.51 -1.82
CA ASP A 10 10.57 -3.00 -2.68
C ASP A 10 11.52 -1.84 -3.03
N ASP A 11 12.82 -2.05 -3.20
CA ASP A 11 13.77 -0.98 -3.53
C ASP A 11 13.74 -0.56 -5.01
N GLU A 12 12.99 -1.27 -5.86
CA GLU A 12 12.82 -0.95 -7.28
C GLU A 12 11.51 -0.18 -7.57
N ARG A 13 11.58 1.16 -7.63
CA ARG A 13 10.46 2.04 -7.99
C ARG A 13 9.68 1.61 -9.24
N ASN A 14 10.35 1.17 -10.30
CA ASN A 14 9.69 0.79 -11.55
C ASN A 14 8.81 -0.46 -11.38
N VAL A 15 9.25 -1.41 -10.55
CA VAL A 15 8.48 -2.61 -10.20
C VAL A 15 7.25 -2.20 -9.39
N LEU A 16 7.43 -1.33 -8.38
CA LEU A 16 6.34 -0.81 -7.56
C LEU A 16 5.26 -0.07 -8.37
N LEU A 17 5.65 0.79 -9.31
CA LEU A 17 4.70 1.52 -10.16
C LEU A 17 3.90 0.58 -11.09
N THR A 18 4.57 -0.44 -11.61
CA THR A 18 3.94 -1.48 -12.42
C THR A 18 2.92 -2.27 -11.60
N LEU A 19 3.33 -2.74 -10.42
CA LEU A 19 2.47 -3.46 -9.48
C LEU A 19 1.27 -2.62 -9.08
N ARG A 20 1.47 -1.35 -8.72
CA ARG A 20 0.38 -0.43 -8.40
C ARG A 20 -0.65 -0.36 -9.52
N THR A 21 -0.20 -0.15 -10.75
CA THR A 21 -1.10 -0.05 -11.91
C THR A 21 -1.88 -1.34 -12.14
N GLN A 22 -1.23 -2.50 -12.01
CA GLN A 22 -1.89 -3.79 -12.19
C GLN A 22 -2.87 -4.08 -11.06
N LEU A 23 -2.46 -3.88 -9.81
CA LEU A 23 -3.29 -4.15 -8.63
C LEU A 23 -4.50 -3.22 -8.57
N SER A 24 -4.32 -1.92 -8.82
CA SER A 24 -5.46 -0.97 -8.85
C SER A 24 -6.48 -1.31 -9.93
N ARG A 25 -6.08 -1.96 -11.03
CA ARG A 25 -7.01 -2.41 -12.09
C ARG A 25 -7.77 -3.68 -11.69
N HIS A 26 -7.11 -4.62 -11.01
CA HIS A 26 -7.71 -5.91 -10.66
C HIS A 26 -8.47 -5.87 -9.33
N PHE A 27 -8.13 -4.93 -8.45
CA PHE A 27 -8.68 -4.79 -7.10
C PHE A 27 -9.19 -3.36 -6.86
N PRO A 28 -10.29 -2.95 -7.51
CA PRO A 28 -10.80 -1.57 -7.42
C PRO A 28 -11.29 -1.19 -6.01
N ASP A 29 -11.65 -2.17 -5.19
CA ASP A 29 -12.08 -1.97 -3.81
C ASP A 29 -10.92 -1.81 -2.81
N TYR A 30 -9.68 -1.95 -3.29
CA TYR A 30 -8.46 -1.85 -2.49
C TYR A 30 -7.68 -0.59 -2.86
N ILE A 31 -7.10 0.02 -1.86
CA ILE A 31 -6.18 1.15 -2.04
C ILE A 31 -4.77 0.59 -2.16
N VAL A 32 -4.00 1.01 -3.16
CA VAL A 32 -2.65 0.50 -3.39
C VAL A 32 -1.62 1.58 -3.09
N GLU A 33 -0.87 1.37 -2.01
CA GLU A 33 0.25 2.20 -1.58
C GLU A 33 1.58 1.51 -1.94
N ILE A 34 2.63 2.30 -2.11
CA ILE A 34 3.97 1.82 -2.42
C ILE A 34 4.99 2.48 -1.50
N ALA A 35 6.04 1.74 -1.15
CA ALA A 35 7.17 2.23 -0.36
C ALA A 35 8.48 1.65 -0.89
N GLU A 36 9.52 2.47 -1.00
CA GLU A 36 10.85 2.06 -1.45
C GLU A 36 11.72 1.50 -0.31
N SER A 37 11.24 1.59 0.93
CA SER A 37 11.97 1.11 2.10
C SER A 37 11.04 0.64 3.22
N ALA A 38 11.57 -0.18 4.12
CA ALA A 38 10.85 -0.61 5.31
C ALA A 38 10.47 0.57 6.24
N ALA A 39 11.31 1.61 6.30
CA ALA A 39 11.04 2.79 7.11
C ALA A 39 9.81 3.56 6.57
N GLU A 40 9.78 3.82 5.26
CA GLU A 40 8.65 4.46 4.60
C GLU A 40 7.37 3.62 4.73
N ALA A 41 7.48 2.30 4.59
CA ALA A 41 6.35 1.39 4.78
C ALA A 41 5.77 1.46 6.20
N LEU A 42 6.63 1.54 7.22
CA LEU A 42 6.20 1.67 8.62
C LEU A 42 5.52 3.02 8.88
N GLU A 43 6.04 4.11 8.33
CA GLU A 43 5.41 5.43 8.42
C GLU A 43 4.00 5.42 7.81
N LEU A 44 3.85 4.82 6.63
CA LEU A 44 2.55 4.63 5.98
C LEU A 44 1.60 3.78 6.82
N VAL A 45 2.08 2.68 7.42
CA VAL A 45 1.26 1.83 8.30
C VAL A 45 0.79 2.61 9.53
N ASP A 46 1.64 3.40 10.16
CA ASP A 46 1.27 4.21 11.32
C ASP A 46 0.27 5.30 10.95
N GLU A 47 0.42 5.93 9.78
CA GLU A 47 -0.56 6.88 9.24
C GLU A 47 -1.93 6.20 9.01
N LEU A 48 -1.94 5.03 8.40
CA LEU A 48 -3.15 4.25 8.14
C LEU A 48 -3.85 3.80 9.43
N ARG A 49 -3.07 3.38 10.44
CA ARG A 49 -3.60 3.02 11.76
C ARG A 49 -4.19 4.24 12.47
N GLY A 50 -3.56 5.40 12.36
CA GLY A 50 -4.09 6.68 12.89
C GLY A 50 -5.42 7.09 12.25
N LYS A 51 -5.63 6.72 10.98
CA LYS A 51 -6.88 6.94 10.22
C LYS A 51 -7.96 5.87 10.48
N GLY A 52 -7.69 4.87 11.32
CA GLY A 52 -8.63 3.80 11.67
C GLY A 52 -8.76 2.71 10.60
N TRP A 53 -7.79 2.57 9.70
CA TRP A 53 -7.83 1.57 8.65
C TRP A 53 -7.26 0.24 9.14
N ARG A 54 -7.93 -0.85 8.76
CA ARG A 54 -7.47 -2.21 9.08
C ARG A 54 -6.57 -2.69 7.94
N CYS A 55 -5.30 -2.86 8.30
CA CYS A 55 -4.28 -3.50 7.51
C CYS A 55 -4.42 -5.03 7.66
N PRO A 56 -4.86 -5.77 6.63
CA PRO A 56 -5.10 -7.21 6.71
C PRO A 56 -3.86 -8.07 6.38
N TRP A 57 -2.66 -7.48 6.34
CA TRP A 57 -1.40 -8.20 6.07
C TRP A 57 -1.21 -9.37 7.04
#